data_AF-A0A448YPE3-F1
#
_entry.id   AF-A0A448YPE3-F1
#
_cell.length_a   1.000
_cell.length_b   1.000
_cell.length_c   1.000
_cell.angle_alpha   90.00
_cell.angle_beta   90.00
_cell.angle_gamma   90.00
#
_symmetry.space_group_name_H-M   'P 1'
#
loop_
_entity.id
_entity.type
_entity.pdbx_description
1 polymer ?
#
loop_
_entity_poly.entity_id
_entity_poly.type
_entity_poly.pdbx_seq_one_letter_code
_entity_poly.pdbx_strand_id
1 'polypeptide(L)'
;MPSRPSTPLHPDADQEIEAPGVEIPKELTSALDLGSEEDTDEEIGGGNGLLLGKERIQGHDGRNNDDDEDDDDYSMDSEDSEQFEKEERPLIDADASIGEPLSPRASPTEDIPSTFCAVDTTFFDNETEKRRTPVNPFGVNERLVSSEPIRIIRKKSRGADYGPRRLSMTQQSRLIDYIDGRLMAIQRRYIKYLSAREDPDNEPGSSALRFGLSDLAHSLDEVVTIIWYSIFKVKTVPFVYHYNVLSKEERNVLGQDGSSEIELDEITPDFLFGQTNYLIKIMGDLADYLEKFQFTSLDEIHTLLLLFAKLDNIISILIDEYSDDEDGIFEEAIVENDDARPLPSKFKQPFISNTEKIRIDSIINRTKLLVIGMFDGFKEGAFDDAVVINGKKRDHRSTDDGIKSEIQRHELLIGEIYEGILDRTSI
;
A
#
# COMPACT_ATOMS: atom_id res chain seq x y z
N MET A 1 62.66 -7.16 1.46
CA MET A 1 61.38 -7.31 2.17
C MET A 1 60.34 -6.55 1.36
N PRO A 2 59.46 -7.22 0.58
CA PRO A 2 58.43 -6.53 -0.18
C PRO A 2 57.38 -5.95 0.78
N SER A 3 57.15 -4.64 0.67
CA SER A 3 56.16 -3.89 1.45
C SER A 3 54.76 -4.31 1.05
N ARG A 4 53.96 -4.74 2.03
CA ARG A 4 52.54 -5.06 1.81
C ARG A 4 51.78 -3.78 1.43
N PRO A 5 50.86 -3.83 0.46
CA PRO A 5 50.02 -2.70 0.11
C PRO A 5 49.15 -2.33 1.32
N SER A 6 49.06 -1.03 1.65
CA SER A 6 48.20 -0.57 2.73
C SER A 6 46.75 -0.67 2.32
N THR A 7 45.94 -1.27 3.17
CA THR A 7 44.48 -1.32 3.05
C THR A 7 43.91 0.10 2.96
N PRO A 8 42.94 0.37 2.06
CA PRO A 8 42.26 1.66 2.00
C PRO A 8 41.62 2.00 3.35
N LEU A 9 41.76 3.23 3.82
CA LEU A 9 41.03 3.70 4.99
C LEU A 9 39.54 3.70 4.68
N HIS A 10 38.75 3.11 5.58
CA HIS A 10 37.30 3.27 5.57
C HIS A 10 36.97 4.76 5.77
N PRO A 11 35.97 5.31 5.06
CA PRO A 11 35.49 6.66 5.30
C PRO A 11 34.94 6.79 6.72
N ASP A 12 35.16 7.95 7.33
CA ASP A 12 34.70 8.26 8.68
C ASP A 12 33.17 8.24 8.76
N ALA A 13 32.62 7.83 9.91
CA ALA A 13 31.18 7.67 10.14
C ALA A 13 30.36 8.96 9.91
N ASP A 14 31.03 10.12 9.91
CA ASP A 14 30.42 11.43 9.77
C ASP A 14 30.48 11.97 8.33
N GLN A 15 31.11 11.26 7.39
CA GLN A 15 31.02 11.57 5.96
C GLN A 15 29.70 11.02 5.40
N GLU A 16 28.58 11.65 5.79
CA GLU A 16 27.30 11.44 5.14
C GLU A 16 27.39 11.91 3.69
N ILE A 17 27.12 11.00 2.74
CA ILE A 17 26.82 11.35 1.36
C ILE A 17 25.49 12.11 1.42
N GLU A 18 25.54 13.45 1.39
CA GLU A 18 24.36 14.28 1.20
C GLU A 18 23.62 13.78 -0.04
N ALA A 19 22.49 13.12 0.16
CA ALA A 19 21.62 12.74 -0.94
C ALA A 19 21.15 14.04 -1.60
N PRO A 20 21.38 14.23 -2.91
CA PRO A 20 21.00 15.45 -3.59
C PRO A 20 19.49 15.70 -3.39
N GLY A 21 19.15 16.96 -3.11
CA GLY A 21 17.81 17.40 -2.77
C GLY A 21 16.73 16.93 -3.76
N VAL A 22 15.53 16.79 -3.20
CA VAL A 22 14.30 16.23 -3.77
C VAL A 22 13.84 17.00 -5.01
N GLU A 23 14.48 16.76 -6.15
CA GLU A 23 13.87 16.88 -7.46
C GLU A 23 13.84 15.46 -8.04
N ILE A 24 12.67 14.98 -8.49
CA ILE A 24 12.61 13.80 -9.36
C ILE A 24 13.66 14.06 -10.44
N PRO A 25 14.69 13.19 -10.61
CA PRO A 25 15.77 13.46 -11.54
C PRO A 25 15.16 13.90 -12.86
N LYS A 26 15.50 15.11 -13.33
CA LYS A 26 14.93 15.65 -14.58
C LYS A 26 15.07 14.64 -15.72
N GLU A 27 16.08 13.78 -15.66
CA GLU A 27 16.29 12.65 -16.55
C GLU A 27 15.19 11.57 -16.50
N LEU A 28 14.65 11.23 -15.32
CA LEU A 28 13.50 10.33 -15.18
C LEU A 28 12.22 11.02 -15.64
N THR A 29 12.04 12.28 -15.29
CA THR A 29 10.87 13.05 -15.73
C THR A 29 10.89 13.23 -17.24
N SER A 30 12.03 13.53 -17.87
CA SER A 30 12.20 13.63 -19.32
C SER A 30 12.20 12.28 -20.03
N ALA A 31 12.60 11.19 -19.38
CA ALA A 31 12.48 9.85 -19.94
C ALA A 31 11.04 9.31 -19.85
N LEU A 32 10.22 9.82 -18.93
CA LEU A 32 8.81 9.47 -18.78
C LEU A 32 7.88 10.44 -19.53
N ASP A 33 8.24 11.71 -19.58
CA ASP A 33 7.63 12.78 -20.39
C ASP A 33 8.22 12.69 -21.79
N LEU A 34 7.84 11.60 -22.49
CA LEU A 34 8.10 11.45 -23.91
C LEU A 34 7.21 12.47 -24.62
N GLY A 35 7.72 13.69 -24.73
CA GLY A 35 7.19 14.69 -25.63
C GLY A 35 6.90 14.01 -26.97
N SER A 36 5.69 14.24 -27.46
CA SER A 36 5.36 13.98 -28.86
C SER A 36 6.30 14.82 -29.70
N GLU A 37 7.50 14.30 -29.99
CA GLU A 37 8.28 14.77 -31.12
C GLU A 37 7.37 14.51 -32.33
N GLU A 38 6.66 15.57 -32.72
CA GLU A 38 6.03 15.69 -34.01
C GLU A 38 7.14 15.42 -35.02
N ASP A 39 7.12 14.21 -35.59
CA ASP A 39 7.78 13.89 -36.84
C ASP A 39 7.27 14.92 -37.86
N THR A 40 7.99 16.04 -37.93
CA THR A 40 7.87 17.01 -38.98
C THR A 40 8.52 16.37 -40.18
N ASP A 41 7.70 15.68 -40.95
CA ASP A 41 8.01 15.18 -42.28
C ASP A 41 8.47 16.37 -43.14
N GLU A 42 9.76 16.68 -43.08
CA GLU A 42 10.41 17.51 -44.10
C GLU A 42 10.37 16.73 -45.40
N GLU A 43 9.39 17.11 -46.21
CA GLU A 43 9.18 16.81 -47.61
C GLU A 43 10.45 17.15 -48.42
N ILE A 44 11.43 16.25 -48.45
CA ILE A 44 12.57 16.34 -49.37
C ILE A 44 12.11 15.87 -50.75
N GLY A 45 11.62 16.85 -51.52
CA GLY A 45 11.51 16.74 -52.96
C GLY A 45 12.88 16.69 -53.62
N GLY A 46 13.05 15.72 -54.53
CA GLY A 46 13.80 15.94 -55.77
C GLY A 46 15.19 15.32 -55.90
N GLY A 47 15.23 14.20 -56.63
CA GLY A 47 15.99 14.19 -57.88
C GLY A 47 17.36 13.50 -57.91
N ASN A 48 17.42 12.51 -58.80
CA ASN A 48 18.58 12.06 -59.58
C ASN A 48 19.64 11.17 -58.90
N GLY A 49 19.54 9.87 -59.21
CA GLY A 49 20.46 9.30 -60.19
C GLY A 49 21.71 8.57 -59.67
N LEU A 50 22.03 7.51 -60.41
CA LEU A 50 23.21 6.63 -60.39
C LEU A 50 23.23 5.50 -59.35
N LEU A 51 23.19 4.20 -59.72
CA LEU A 51 24.03 3.36 -60.59
C LEU A 51 25.14 2.64 -59.80
N LEU A 52 25.04 1.30 -59.82
CA LEU A 52 26.09 0.28 -59.60
C LEU A 52 26.65 0.03 -58.19
N GLY A 53 26.63 -1.24 -57.78
CA GLY A 53 27.59 -1.79 -56.83
C GLY A 53 27.15 -3.06 -56.11
N LYS A 54 27.25 -4.21 -56.78
CA LYS A 54 27.23 -5.57 -56.21
C LYS A 54 28.40 -5.76 -55.22
N GLU A 55 28.14 -6.36 -54.06
CA GLU A 55 29.02 -7.25 -53.24
C GLU A 55 28.20 -7.65 -51.99
N ARG A 56 27.65 -8.86 -51.77
CA ARG A 56 28.16 -10.24 -51.64
C ARG A 56 29.25 -10.44 -50.57
N ILE A 57 28.81 -10.56 -49.32
CA ILE A 57 29.52 -11.18 -48.18
C ILE A 57 28.47 -12.11 -47.54
N GLN A 58 28.41 -13.44 -47.75
CA GLN A 58 29.30 -14.54 -47.35
C GLN A 58 29.64 -14.59 -45.84
N GLY A 59 28.76 -15.24 -45.08
CA GLY A 59 29.09 -16.43 -44.27
C GLY A 59 29.85 -16.21 -42.95
N HIS A 60 29.17 -16.48 -41.83
CA HIS A 60 29.83 -17.13 -40.70
C HIS A 60 28.85 -18.00 -39.91
N ASP A 61 28.87 -19.29 -40.23
CA ASP A 61 28.36 -20.37 -39.38
C ASP A 61 29.39 -20.62 -38.27
N GLY A 62 29.02 -20.30 -37.03
CA GLY A 62 29.79 -20.57 -35.81
C GLY A 62 29.12 -21.68 -35.01
N ARG A 63 29.62 -22.89 -35.21
CA ARG A 63 29.31 -24.14 -34.54
C ARG A 63 30.10 -24.26 -33.22
N ASN A 64 29.51 -24.98 -32.26
CA ASN A 64 30.13 -25.88 -31.26
C ASN A 64 30.07 -25.50 -29.76
N ASN A 65 29.87 -26.59 -28.99
CA ASN A 65 30.03 -26.86 -27.56
C ASN A 65 28.72 -26.77 -26.76
N ASP A 66 28.00 -27.83 -26.36
CA ASP A 66 28.29 -29.26 -26.12
C ASP A 66 29.59 -29.47 -25.31
N ASP A 67 29.49 -29.45 -23.98
CA ASP A 67 30.37 -30.07 -22.96
C ASP A 67 29.69 -29.76 -21.59
N ASP A 68 29.05 -30.74 -20.95
CA ASP A 68 29.55 -31.52 -19.78
C ASP A 68 28.82 -31.02 -18.51
N GLU A 69 27.91 -31.80 -17.89
CA GLU A 69 28.17 -32.87 -16.91
C GLU A 69 28.80 -32.36 -15.59
N ASP A 70 28.41 -33.01 -14.49
CA ASP A 70 28.76 -32.83 -13.07
C ASP A 70 27.65 -32.14 -12.23
N ASP A 71 26.67 -32.88 -11.71
CA ASP A 71 26.74 -33.73 -10.49
C ASP A 71 27.42 -33.03 -9.31
N ASP A 72 26.62 -32.54 -8.36
CA ASP A 72 27.02 -32.44 -6.95
C ASP A 72 25.77 -32.49 -6.06
N ASP A 73 25.46 -33.72 -5.67
CA ASP A 73 24.50 -34.13 -4.65
C ASP A 73 25.09 -33.82 -3.26
N TYR A 74 24.69 -32.70 -2.66
CA TYR A 74 25.01 -32.38 -1.26
C TYR A 74 23.81 -32.67 -0.36
N SER A 75 23.70 -33.93 0.07
CA SER A 75 22.96 -34.33 1.26
C SER A 75 23.67 -33.84 2.52
N MET A 76 23.20 -32.75 3.13
CA MET A 76 23.57 -32.38 4.49
C MET A 76 22.53 -32.95 5.46
N ASP A 77 22.84 -34.15 5.94
CA ASP A 77 22.33 -34.65 7.22
C ASP A 77 22.87 -33.77 8.35
N SER A 78 21.98 -33.21 9.16
CA SER A 78 22.32 -32.66 10.47
C SER A 78 21.10 -32.78 11.37
N GLU A 79 20.92 -33.99 11.87
CA GLU A 79 20.28 -34.23 13.15
C GLU A 79 21.09 -33.48 14.22
N ASP A 80 20.50 -32.49 14.89
CA ASP A 80 20.92 -32.21 16.26
C ASP A 80 19.71 -31.85 17.12
N SER A 81 19.53 -32.71 18.10
CA SER A 81 18.43 -32.77 19.04
C SER A 81 18.83 -31.99 20.28
N GLU A 82 18.34 -30.76 20.44
CA GLU A 82 18.43 -30.08 21.73
C GLU A 82 17.18 -30.36 22.57
N GLN A 83 17.39 -31.23 23.56
CA GLN A 83 16.52 -31.46 24.70
C GLN A 83 16.35 -30.16 25.49
N PHE A 84 15.18 -29.54 25.43
CA PHE A 84 14.79 -28.53 26.41
C PHE A 84 14.25 -29.21 27.67
N GLU A 85 15.01 -29.06 28.75
CA GLU A 85 14.64 -29.47 30.10
C GLU A 85 13.37 -28.73 30.56
N LYS A 86 12.41 -29.53 31.04
CA LYS A 86 11.24 -29.05 31.79
C LYS A 86 11.70 -28.53 33.15
N GLU A 87 11.65 -27.22 33.33
CA GLU A 87 11.74 -26.61 34.66
C GLU A 87 10.33 -26.57 35.28
N GLU A 88 10.04 -27.53 36.15
CA GLU A 88 8.85 -27.54 37.00
C GLU A 88 8.96 -26.42 38.05
N ARG A 89 8.02 -25.46 38.02
CA ARG A 89 7.80 -24.52 39.12
C ARG A 89 6.61 -24.97 39.98
N PRO A 90 6.71 -24.88 41.32
CA PRO A 90 5.70 -25.42 42.24
C PRO A 90 4.43 -24.57 42.28
N LEU A 91 3.29 -25.26 42.37
CA LEU A 91 1.98 -24.71 42.71
C LEU A 91 2.04 -23.97 44.05
N ILE A 92 1.61 -22.71 44.05
CA ILE A 92 1.24 -21.97 45.25
C ILE A 92 -0.28 -22.08 45.38
N ASP A 93 -0.72 -22.80 46.42
CA ASP A 93 -2.09 -22.81 46.91
C ASP A 93 -2.46 -21.41 47.42
N ALA A 94 -3.45 -20.78 46.77
CA ALA A 94 -4.14 -19.61 47.29
C ALA A 94 -5.63 -19.96 47.44
N ASP A 95 -5.95 -20.44 48.63
CA ASP A 95 -7.30 -20.59 49.18
C ASP A 95 -7.90 -19.19 49.38
N ALA A 96 -8.87 -18.81 48.54
CA ALA A 96 -9.63 -17.57 48.65
C ALA A 96 -11.13 -17.85 48.57
N SER A 97 -11.72 -17.94 49.76
CA SER A 97 -13.11 -17.81 50.15
C SER A 97 -14.07 -17.22 49.09
N ILE A 98 -14.95 -18.07 48.57
CA ILE A 98 -16.11 -17.71 47.74
C ILE A 98 -17.11 -16.93 48.61
N GLY A 99 -17.21 -15.62 48.37
CA GLY A 99 -18.30 -14.78 48.84
C GLY A 99 -19.49 -14.84 47.88
N GLU A 100 -20.68 -15.05 48.42
CA GLU A 100 -21.96 -15.10 47.72
C GLU A 100 -22.24 -13.82 46.90
N PRO A 101 -22.69 -13.91 45.64
CA PRO A 101 -23.26 -12.76 44.94
C PRO A 101 -24.72 -12.56 45.34
N LEU A 102 -24.97 -11.45 46.05
CA LEU A 102 -26.31 -10.92 46.31
C LEU A 102 -26.99 -10.53 44.98
N SER A 103 -28.16 -11.12 44.71
CA SER A 103 -29.04 -10.72 43.61
C SER A 103 -29.47 -9.25 43.70
N PRO A 104 -29.41 -8.48 42.61
CA PRO A 104 -30.16 -7.24 42.50
C PRO A 104 -31.61 -7.54 42.11
N ARG A 105 -32.47 -7.21 43.06
CA ARG A 105 -33.93 -7.09 42.99
C ARG A 105 -34.36 -6.19 41.82
N ALA A 106 -35.04 -6.77 40.83
CA ALA A 106 -35.72 -6.05 39.77
C ALA A 106 -36.82 -5.15 40.33
N SER A 107 -36.83 -3.89 39.90
CA SER A 107 -37.95 -2.95 40.08
C SER A 107 -38.46 -2.58 38.68
N PRO A 108 -39.79 -2.57 38.45
CA PRO A 108 -40.35 -2.20 37.16
C PRO A 108 -40.36 -0.67 37.06
N THR A 109 -39.76 -0.14 36.00
CA THR A 109 -39.82 1.29 35.67
C THR A 109 -40.29 1.44 34.23
N GLU A 110 -41.06 2.49 34.04
CA GLU A 110 -42.12 2.69 33.06
C GLU A 110 -41.63 2.87 31.62
N ASP A 111 -42.54 2.58 30.69
CA ASP A 111 -42.43 2.78 29.25
C ASP A 111 -42.09 4.24 28.90
N ILE A 112 -40.85 4.46 28.43
CA ILE A 112 -40.45 5.67 27.70
C ILE A 112 -40.04 5.21 26.29
N PRO A 113 -40.61 5.77 25.20
CA PRO A 113 -40.24 5.39 23.85
C PRO A 113 -38.87 5.99 23.51
N SER A 114 -37.81 5.19 23.63
CA SER A 114 -36.44 5.56 23.26
C SER A 114 -36.14 5.19 21.81
N THR A 115 -36.14 6.18 20.92
CA THR A 115 -35.69 6.07 19.51
C THR A 115 -34.20 6.35 19.39
N PHE A 116 -33.38 5.72 20.24
CA PHE A 116 -31.91 5.71 20.11
C PHE A 116 -31.44 4.31 20.50
N CYS A 117 -31.08 3.50 19.49
CA CYS A 117 -30.41 2.23 19.71
C CYS A 117 -28.99 2.52 20.20
N ALA A 118 -28.74 2.30 21.48
CA ALA A 118 -27.39 2.10 21.99
C ALA A 118 -26.89 0.77 21.40
N VAL A 119 -26.00 0.85 20.42
CA VAL A 119 -25.28 -0.32 19.91
C VAL A 119 -24.30 -0.74 21.00
N ASP A 120 -24.47 -1.96 21.51
CA ASP A 120 -23.63 -2.55 22.54
C ASP A 120 -22.27 -2.91 21.92
N THR A 121 -21.29 -2.02 22.01
CA THR A 121 -19.95 -2.14 21.39
C THR A 121 -19.02 -3.06 22.18
N THR A 122 -19.51 -4.22 22.63
CA THR A 122 -18.66 -5.19 23.33
C THR A 122 -17.78 -5.92 22.31
N PHE A 123 -16.50 -5.52 22.27
CA PHE A 123 -15.42 -6.00 21.40
C PHE A 123 -15.18 -7.53 21.46
N PHE A 124 -15.63 -8.21 22.51
CA PHE A 124 -15.47 -9.66 22.72
C PHE A 124 -16.80 -10.40 22.58
N ASP A 125 -17.48 -10.24 21.44
CA ASP A 125 -18.61 -11.10 21.09
C ASP A 125 -18.08 -12.49 20.71
N ASN A 126 -18.29 -13.47 21.59
CA ASN A 126 -17.90 -14.88 21.41
C ASN A 126 -18.64 -15.57 20.23
N GLU A 127 -19.55 -14.88 19.54
CA GLU A 127 -20.15 -15.37 18.29
C GLU A 127 -19.34 -15.05 17.02
N THR A 128 -18.14 -14.49 17.15
CA THR A 128 -17.22 -14.18 16.04
C THR A 128 -16.92 -15.38 15.14
N GLU A 129 -16.84 -16.61 15.68
CA GLU A 129 -16.58 -17.82 14.88
C GLU A 129 -17.66 -18.16 13.83
N LYS A 130 -18.88 -17.63 13.96
CA LYS A 130 -19.98 -17.90 13.01
C LYS A 130 -20.17 -16.80 11.98
N ARG A 131 -19.49 -15.66 12.11
CA ARG A 131 -19.63 -14.54 11.19
C ARG A 131 -18.61 -14.70 10.07
N ARG A 132 -19.08 -14.74 8.82
CA ARG A 132 -18.21 -14.78 7.63
C ARG A 132 -17.46 -13.47 7.41
N THR A 133 -17.88 -12.40 8.09
CA THR A 133 -17.26 -11.08 8.03
C THR A 133 -16.96 -10.59 9.44
N PRO A 134 -15.74 -10.07 9.70
CA PRO A 134 -15.42 -9.48 10.99
C PRO A 134 -16.36 -8.31 11.26
N VAL A 135 -16.95 -8.30 12.45
CA VAL A 135 -17.85 -7.24 12.89
C VAL A 135 -17.04 -5.96 12.97
N ASN A 136 -17.51 -4.91 12.31
CA ASN A 136 -16.94 -3.59 12.50
C ASN A 136 -17.10 -3.18 13.97
N PRO A 137 -16.02 -3.03 14.77
CA PRO A 137 -16.16 -2.52 16.12
C PRO A 137 -16.61 -1.05 16.13
N PHE A 138 -16.54 -0.35 14.99
CA PHE A 138 -16.85 1.07 14.85
C PHE A 138 -18.29 1.37 14.42
N GLY A 139 -19.15 0.34 14.32
CA GLY A 139 -20.57 0.49 14.01
C GLY A 139 -20.94 0.17 12.55
N VAL A 140 -22.22 0.36 12.20
CA VAL A 140 -22.69 0.16 10.82
C VAL A 140 -22.13 1.29 9.96
N ASN A 141 -21.34 0.96 8.93
CA ASN A 141 -20.82 1.96 8.00
C ASN A 141 -21.96 2.54 7.16
N GLU A 142 -22.58 3.62 7.66
CA GLU A 142 -23.61 4.35 6.93
C GLU A 142 -23.07 4.96 5.62
N ARG A 143 -21.74 5.09 5.48
CA ARG A 143 -21.09 5.83 4.40
C ARG A 143 -20.29 5.01 3.40
N LEU A 144 -19.93 3.77 3.71
CA LEU A 144 -19.24 2.89 2.74
C LEU A 144 -20.10 2.59 1.50
N VAL A 145 -21.42 2.80 1.61
CA VAL A 145 -22.38 2.55 0.52
C VAL A 145 -23.02 3.84 -0.03
N SER A 146 -22.70 5.03 0.51
CA SER A 146 -23.45 6.25 0.17
C SER A 146 -22.87 7.09 -0.97
N SER A 147 -21.62 6.85 -1.36
CA SER A 147 -21.11 7.36 -2.64
C SER A 147 -21.11 6.20 -3.62
N GLU A 148 -21.96 6.27 -4.64
CA GLU A 148 -21.71 5.51 -5.87
C GLU A 148 -20.23 5.71 -6.20
N PRO A 149 -19.44 4.62 -6.29
CA PRO A 149 -18.00 4.76 -6.51
C PRO A 149 -17.80 5.60 -7.76
N ILE A 150 -16.85 6.54 -7.69
CA ILE A 150 -16.57 7.45 -8.80
C ILE A 150 -16.36 6.59 -10.05
N ARG A 151 -17.15 6.84 -11.09
CA ARG A 151 -17.13 5.99 -12.28
C ARG A 151 -15.79 6.17 -12.97
N ILE A 152 -15.06 5.07 -13.09
CA ILE A 152 -13.80 5.06 -13.83
C ILE A 152 -14.13 4.89 -15.31
N ILE A 153 -14.05 5.98 -16.07
CA ILE A 153 -14.21 5.94 -17.52
C ILE A 153 -12.89 5.53 -18.15
N ARG A 154 -12.90 4.39 -18.83
CA ARG A 154 -11.75 3.95 -19.61
C ARG A 154 -11.74 4.61 -20.98
N LYS A 155 -10.71 5.40 -21.24
CA LYS A 155 -10.48 5.93 -22.59
C LYS A 155 -9.85 4.83 -23.43
N LYS A 156 -10.65 4.22 -24.30
CA LYS A 156 -10.11 3.53 -25.47
C LYS A 156 -9.31 4.56 -26.27
N SER A 157 -8.00 4.36 -26.37
CA SER A 157 -7.10 5.24 -27.12
C SER A 157 -7.73 5.49 -28.50
N ARG A 158 -8.15 6.73 -28.76
CA ARG A 158 -9.07 7.09 -29.87
C ARG A 158 -8.43 7.01 -31.27
N GLY A 159 -7.28 6.35 -31.40
CA GLY A 159 -6.63 6.04 -32.67
C GLY A 159 -5.98 4.67 -32.58
N ALA A 160 -6.24 3.82 -33.58
CA ALA A 160 -5.75 2.44 -33.66
C ALA A 160 -4.21 2.30 -33.63
N ASP A 161 -3.48 3.41 -33.76
CA ASP A 161 -2.02 3.41 -33.92
C ASP A 161 -1.24 3.84 -32.67
N TYR A 162 -1.90 4.32 -31.61
CA TYR A 162 -1.21 4.77 -30.38
C TYR A 162 -1.90 4.24 -29.13
N GLY A 163 -1.81 2.93 -28.91
CA GLY A 163 -2.02 2.37 -27.58
C GLY A 163 -1.05 2.98 -26.56
N PRO A 164 -1.35 2.91 -25.25
CA PRO A 164 -0.46 3.42 -24.21
C PRO A 164 0.95 2.85 -24.42
N ARG A 165 1.92 3.75 -24.62
CA ARG A 165 3.31 3.34 -24.93
C ARG A 165 3.85 2.55 -23.74
N ARG A 166 4.10 1.26 -23.97
CA ARG A 166 4.83 0.41 -23.02
C ARG A 166 6.19 1.03 -22.75
N LEU A 167 6.58 1.06 -21.48
CA LEU A 167 7.94 1.45 -21.12
C LEU A 167 8.93 0.50 -21.82
N SER A 168 9.96 1.06 -22.45
CA SER A 168 11.07 0.27 -23.00
C SER A 168 11.76 -0.52 -21.88
N MET A 169 12.43 -1.63 -22.21
CA MET A 169 13.15 -2.44 -21.21
C MET A 169 14.13 -1.60 -20.39
N THR A 170 14.86 -0.67 -21.02
CA THR A 170 15.76 0.24 -20.31
C THR A 170 15.02 1.16 -19.33
N GLN A 171 13.85 1.68 -19.70
CA GLN A 171 13.02 2.47 -18.78
C GLN A 171 12.47 1.61 -17.64
N GLN A 172 12.05 0.37 -17.92
CA GLN A 172 11.58 -0.57 -16.89
C GLN A 172 12.68 -0.86 -15.87
N SER A 173 13.90 -1.18 -16.32
CA SER A 173 15.06 -1.41 -15.44
C SER A 173 15.40 -0.17 -14.60
N ARG A 174 15.41 1.03 -15.20
CA ARG A 174 15.64 2.28 -14.45
C ARG A 174 14.57 2.54 -13.40
N LEU A 175 13.31 2.23 -13.71
CA LEU A 175 12.22 2.37 -12.74
C LEU A 175 12.39 1.39 -11.57
N ILE A 176 12.75 0.13 -11.86
CA ILE A 176 13.05 -0.89 -10.86
C ILE A 176 14.18 -0.43 -9.94
N ASP A 177 15.32 -0.05 -10.52
CA ASP A 177 16.49 0.43 -9.76
C ASP A 177 16.14 1.64 -8.88
N TYR A 178 15.33 2.55 -9.41
CA TYR A 178 14.84 3.71 -8.67
C TYR A 178 13.96 3.30 -7.48
N ILE A 179 12.96 2.44 -7.70
CA ILE A 179 12.05 1.98 -6.64
C ILE A 179 12.84 1.25 -5.56
N ASP A 180 13.70 0.30 -5.94
CA ASP A 180 14.54 -0.43 -4.99
C ASP A 180 15.48 0.49 -4.21
N GLY A 181 16.09 1.46 -4.88
CA GLY A 181 16.92 2.49 -4.24
C GLY A 181 16.14 3.32 -3.20
N ARG A 182 14.90 3.73 -3.51
CA ARG A 182 14.04 4.47 -2.57
C ARG A 182 13.60 3.62 -1.39
N LEU A 183 13.16 2.39 -1.63
CA LEU A 183 12.76 1.47 -0.56
C LEU A 183 13.94 1.16 0.38
N MET A 184 15.14 0.92 -0.16
CA MET A 184 16.35 0.74 0.64
C MET A 184 16.74 2.00 1.43
N ALA A 185 16.52 3.19 0.89
CA ALA A 185 16.74 4.44 1.61
C ALA A 185 15.74 4.62 2.77
N ILE A 186 14.48 4.21 2.58
CA ILE A 186 13.46 4.21 3.63
C ILE A 186 13.83 3.22 4.74
N GLN A 187 14.17 1.98 4.38
CA GLN A 187 14.56 0.94 5.32
C GLN A 187 15.78 1.37 6.16
N ARG A 188 16.80 1.96 5.54
CA ARG A 188 17.99 2.48 6.26
C ARG A 188 17.64 3.59 7.24
N ARG A 189 16.76 4.53 6.85
CA ARG A 189 16.28 5.59 7.75
C ARG A 189 15.49 5.02 8.93
N TYR A 190 14.64 4.03 8.67
CA TYR A 190 13.90 3.31 9.71
C TYR A 190 14.84 2.58 10.70
N ILE A 191 15.84 1.84 10.21
CA ILE A 191 16.83 1.17 11.08
C ILE A 191 17.60 2.20 11.92
N LYS A 192 18.04 3.32 11.31
CA LYS A 192 18.72 4.40 12.03
C LYS A 192 17.84 4.98 13.14
N TYR A 193 16.54 5.14 12.87
CA TYR A 193 15.56 5.57 13.88
C TYR A 193 15.45 4.57 15.03
N LEU A 194 15.34 3.26 14.75
CA LEU A 194 15.30 2.24 15.79
C LEU A 194 16.56 2.23 16.66
N SER A 195 17.74 2.28 16.03
CA SER A 195 19.01 2.32 16.75
C SER A 195 19.13 3.57 17.63
N ALA A 196 18.67 4.73 17.14
CA ALA A 196 18.70 5.97 17.92
C ALA A 196 17.73 5.94 19.12
N ARG A 197 16.59 5.24 18.98
CA ARG A 197 15.57 5.14 20.04
C ARG A 197 15.97 4.19 21.17
N GLU A 198 16.73 3.14 20.87
CA GLU A 198 17.16 2.15 21.87
C GLU A 198 18.41 2.58 22.65
N ASP A 199 19.13 3.60 22.19
CA ASP A 199 20.32 4.11 22.85
C ASP A 199 19.94 4.93 24.10
N PRO A 200 20.27 4.46 25.32
CA PRO A 200 19.93 5.16 26.57
C PRO A 200 20.66 6.50 26.73
N ASP A 201 21.74 6.72 25.99
CA ASP A 201 22.53 7.96 26.06
C ASP A 201 21.97 9.06 25.14
N ASN A 202 21.02 8.75 24.25
CA ASN A 202 20.38 9.75 23.41
C ASN A 202 19.35 10.56 24.19
N GLU A 203 19.63 11.84 24.40
CA GLU A 203 18.62 12.74 24.96
C GLU A 203 17.41 12.84 24.01
N PRO A 204 16.18 12.77 24.56
CA PRO A 204 14.94 12.93 23.80
C PRO A 204 14.91 14.35 23.19
N GLY A 205 15.31 14.46 21.93
CA GLY A 205 15.44 15.73 21.22
C GLY A 205 16.65 15.84 20.27
N SER A 206 17.59 14.88 20.31
CA SER A 206 18.66 14.81 19.31
C SER A 206 18.10 14.74 17.90
N SER A 207 18.68 15.48 16.95
CA SER A 207 18.22 15.59 15.55
C SER A 207 18.09 14.24 14.82
N ALA A 208 18.68 13.18 15.35
CA ALA A 208 18.51 11.80 14.88
C ALA A 208 17.08 11.24 15.07
N LEU A 209 16.30 11.79 16.02
CA LEU A 209 14.89 11.43 16.27
C LEU A 209 13.90 12.12 15.32
N ARG A 210 14.38 12.90 14.34
CA ARG A 210 13.49 13.61 13.42
C ARG A 210 12.77 12.72 12.41
N PHE A 211 13.07 11.42 12.34
CA PHE A 211 12.36 10.50 11.46
C PHE A 211 11.12 9.96 12.19
N GLY A 212 9.98 10.59 11.95
CA GLY A 212 8.69 10.20 12.52
C GLY A 212 7.86 9.32 11.59
N LEU A 213 6.64 9.01 12.05
CA LEU A 213 5.69 8.22 11.26
C LEU A 213 5.24 8.98 10.00
N SER A 214 5.05 10.30 10.10
CA SER A 214 4.73 11.13 8.93
C SER A 214 5.85 11.10 7.88
N ASP A 215 7.13 11.14 8.28
CA ASP A 215 8.25 11.08 7.33
C ASP A 215 8.32 9.72 6.61
N LEU A 216 8.03 8.64 7.34
CA LEU A 216 7.91 7.31 6.75
C LEU A 216 6.75 7.28 5.75
N ALA A 217 5.56 7.73 6.16
CA ALA A 217 4.37 7.71 5.33
C ALA A 217 4.55 8.54 4.06
N HIS A 218 5.11 9.75 4.15
CA HIS A 218 5.44 10.58 2.98
C HIS A 218 6.47 9.90 2.08
N SER A 219 7.51 9.30 2.64
CA SER A 219 8.53 8.63 1.83
C SER A 219 7.97 7.43 1.07
N LEU A 220 7.04 6.67 1.68
CA LEU A 220 6.36 5.56 1.01
C LEU A 220 5.33 6.07 -0.01
N ASP A 221 4.60 7.13 0.30
CA ASP A 221 3.63 7.78 -0.59
C ASP A 221 4.26 8.22 -1.92
N GLU A 222 5.48 8.75 -1.87
CA GLU A 222 6.24 9.09 -3.08
C GLU A 222 6.50 7.85 -3.96
N VAL A 223 6.89 6.73 -3.36
CA VAL A 223 7.16 5.48 -4.10
C VAL A 223 5.85 4.93 -4.68
N VAL A 224 4.77 4.91 -3.89
CA VAL A 224 3.43 4.48 -4.31
C VAL A 224 2.93 5.34 -5.48
N THR A 225 3.09 6.65 -5.40
CA THR A 225 2.69 7.60 -6.45
C THR A 225 3.48 7.36 -7.74
N ILE A 226 4.77 7.02 -7.65
CA ILE A 226 5.60 6.70 -8.83
C ILE A 226 5.19 5.36 -9.44
N ILE A 227 4.86 4.36 -8.62
CA ILE A 227 4.32 3.09 -9.10
C ILE A 227 2.99 3.33 -9.83
N TRP A 228 2.07 4.08 -9.23
CA TRP A 228 0.81 4.47 -9.84
C TRP A 228 1.01 5.19 -11.19
N TYR A 229 1.85 6.21 -11.21
CA TYR A 229 2.18 6.94 -12.43
C TYR A 229 2.78 6.02 -13.49
N SER A 230 3.59 5.04 -13.09
CA SER A 230 4.18 4.09 -14.04
C SER A 230 3.12 3.26 -14.75
N ILE A 231 2.03 2.90 -14.05
CA ILE A 231 0.92 2.08 -14.53
C ILE A 231 -0.05 2.90 -15.39
N PHE A 232 -0.59 4.00 -14.84
CA PHE A 232 -1.70 4.75 -15.46
C PHE A 232 -1.29 6.03 -16.17
N LYS A 233 -0.03 6.48 -16.05
CA LYS A 233 0.45 7.78 -16.54
C LYS A 233 -0.28 9.00 -15.95
N VAL A 234 -0.98 8.80 -14.84
CA VAL A 234 -1.68 9.85 -14.08
C VAL A 234 -0.86 10.22 -12.85
N LYS A 235 -0.63 11.53 -12.64
CA LYS A 235 0.23 12.03 -11.54
C LYS A 235 -0.36 11.80 -10.15
N THR A 236 -1.68 11.79 -10.05
CA THR A 236 -2.40 11.70 -8.78
C THR A 236 -3.17 10.40 -8.70
N VAL A 237 -3.07 9.72 -7.56
CA VAL A 237 -3.93 8.57 -7.25
C VAL A 237 -5.34 9.11 -6.95
N PRO A 238 -6.38 8.66 -7.67
CA PRO A 238 -7.75 9.06 -7.38
C PRO A 238 -8.22 8.45 -6.06
N PHE A 239 -9.08 9.17 -5.35
CA PHE A 239 -9.73 8.68 -4.13
C PHE A 239 -11.16 8.28 -4.48
N VAL A 240 -11.32 7.05 -4.95
CA VAL A 240 -12.63 6.52 -5.40
C VAL A 240 -13.49 6.11 -4.21
N TYR A 241 -12.87 5.43 -3.24
CA TYR A 241 -13.59 4.77 -2.15
C TYR A 241 -13.48 5.49 -0.80
N HIS A 242 -12.45 6.33 -0.64
CA HIS A 242 -12.08 6.94 0.65
C HIS A 242 -12.19 8.46 0.65
N TYR A 243 -13.17 9.02 -0.06
CA TYR A 243 -13.33 10.47 -0.20
C TYR A 243 -13.53 11.19 1.14
N ASN A 244 -14.04 10.50 2.17
CA ASN A 244 -14.23 11.03 3.52
C ASN A 244 -12.93 11.30 4.27
N VAL A 245 -11.87 10.56 3.94
CA VAL A 245 -10.54 10.73 4.54
C VAL A 245 -10.00 12.11 4.18
N LEU A 246 -10.18 12.54 2.93
CA LEU A 246 -9.70 13.85 2.47
C LEU A 246 -10.41 15.01 3.18
N SER A 247 -9.62 15.98 3.61
CA SER A 247 -10.08 17.33 3.97
C SER A 247 -10.66 18.06 2.75
N LYS A 248 -11.38 19.16 2.99
CA LYS A 248 -11.95 19.98 1.90
C LYS A 248 -10.85 20.57 1.02
N GLU A 249 -9.77 21.00 1.64
CA GLU A 249 -8.60 21.58 1.00
C GLU A 249 -7.92 20.55 0.09
N GLU A 250 -7.71 19.33 0.58
CA GLU A 250 -7.09 18.25 -0.20
C GLU A 250 -7.94 17.85 -1.41
N ARG A 251 -9.27 17.80 -1.26
CA ARG A 251 -10.18 17.51 -2.40
C ARG A 251 -10.10 18.58 -3.48
N ASN A 252 -9.99 19.85 -3.07
CA ASN A 252 -9.81 20.97 -3.98
C ASN A 252 -8.47 20.87 -4.72
N VAL A 253 -7.39 20.53 -4.02
CA VAL A 253 -6.05 20.34 -4.63
C VAL A 253 -6.05 19.18 -5.62
N LEU A 254 -6.77 18.10 -5.32
CA LEU A 254 -6.90 16.95 -6.21
C LEU A 254 -7.86 17.18 -7.39
N GLY A 255 -8.53 18.35 -7.45
CA GLY A 255 -9.50 18.67 -8.49
C GLY A 255 -10.72 17.73 -8.50
N GLN A 256 -10.98 17.05 -7.38
CA GLN A 256 -12.08 16.07 -7.25
C GLN A 256 -13.40 16.71 -6.82
N ASP A 257 -13.44 18.03 -6.65
CA ASP A 257 -14.66 18.75 -6.30
C ASP A 257 -15.58 18.84 -7.55
N GLY A 258 -16.42 17.81 -7.72
CA GLY A 258 -17.56 17.82 -8.63
C GLY A 258 -17.44 16.94 -9.88
N SER A 259 -16.32 16.27 -10.12
CA SER A 259 -16.21 15.26 -11.19
C SER A 259 -16.70 13.91 -10.69
N SER A 260 -17.84 13.43 -11.20
CA SER A 260 -18.35 12.07 -10.95
C SER A 260 -17.59 10.98 -11.71
N GLU A 261 -16.62 11.37 -12.54
CA GLU A 261 -15.95 10.50 -13.49
C GLU A 261 -14.44 10.75 -13.47
N ILE A 262 -13.65 9.67 -13.41
CA ILE A 262 -12.20 9.69 -13.53
C ILE A 262 -11.84 8.98 -14.83
N GLU A 263 -11.11 9.67 -15.70
CA GLU A 263 -10.66 9.09 -16.95
C GLU A 263 -9.30 8.40 -16.73
N LEU A 264 -9.26 7.08 -16.90
CA LEU A 264 -8.02 6.30 -16.89
C LEU A 264 -7.78 5.68 -18.26
N ASP A 265 -6.53 5.57 -18.65
CA ASP A 265 -6.15 4.82 -19.83
C ASP A 265 -6.43 3.32 -19.60
N GLU A 266 -6.82 2.61 -20.65
CA GLU A 266 -7.00 1.16 -20.63
C GLU A 266 -5.63 0.49 -20.58
N ILE A 267 -5.42 -0.42 -19.62
CA ILE A 267 -4.13 -1.11 -19.45
C ILE A 267 -4.28 -2.57 -19.86
N THR A 268 -3.21 -3.12 -20.42
CA THR A 268 -3.12 -4.56 -20.68
C THR A 268 -2.21 -5.22 -19.64
N PRO A 269 -2.46 -6.49 -19.25
CA PRO A 269 -1.60 -7.20 -18.29
C PRO A 269 -0.12 -7.21 -18.67
N ASP A 270 0.19 -7.24 -19.97
CA ASP A 270 1.55 -7.18 -20.51
C ASP A 270 2.31 -5.88 -20.17
N PHE A 271 1.59 -4.85 -19.74
CA PHE A 271 2.16 -3.56 -19.32
C PHE A 271 2.73 -3.61 -17.90
N LEU A 272 2.24 -4.54 -17.07
CA LEU A 272 2.77 -4.74 -15.72
C LEU A 272 4.03 -5.62 -15.78
N PHE A 273 5.06 -5.21 -15.05
CA PHE A 273 6.36 -5.86 -14.93
C PHE A 273 6.84 -5.90 -13.46
N GLY A 274 5.93 -6.20 -12.52
CA GLY A 274 6.25 -6.37 -11.10
C GLY A 274 5.79 -5.23 -10.19
N GLN A 275 5.07 -4.23 -10.71
CA GLN A 275 4.47 -3.16 -9.90
C GLN A 275 3.56 -3.70 -8.80
N THR A 276 2.77 -4.74 -9.09
CA THR A 276 1.92 -5.40 -8.08
C THR A 276 2.75 -5.97 -6.93
N ASN A 277 3.87 -6.64 -7.24
CA ASN A 277 4.80 -7.16 -6.25
C ASN A 277 5.38 -6.05 -5.37
N TYR A 278 5.70 -4.89 -5.95
CA TYR A 278 6.16 -3.73 -5.17
C TYR A 278 5.08 -3.17 -4.25
N LEU A 279 3.82 -3.07 -4.70
CA LEU A 279 2.72 -2.63 -3.84
C LEU A 279 2.51 -3.58 -2.66
N ILE A 280 2.52 -4.89 -2.92
CA ILE A 280 2.40 -5.93 -1.87
C ILE A 280 3.58 -5.83 -0.89
N LYS A 281 4.80 -5.65 -1.41
CA LYS A 281 6.00 -5.47 -0.59
C LYS A 281 5.89 -4.22 0.29
N ILE A 282 5.48 -3.08 -0.28
CA ILE A 282 5.29 -1.82 0.46
C ILE A 282 4.26 -2.00 1.57
N MET A 283 3.13 -2.67 1.30
CA MET A 283 2.12 -2.96 2.31
C MET A 283 2.67 -3.87 3.43
N GLY A 284 3.44 -4.89 3.08
CA GLY A 284 4.09 -5.79 4.05
C GLY A 284 5.12 -5.07 4.92
N ASP A 285 6.05 -4.35 4.29
CA ASP A 285 7.09 -3.56 4.96
C ASP A 285 6.45 -2.48 5.85
N LEU A 286 5.37 -1.83 5.40
CA LEU A 286 4.62 -0.85 6.19
C LEU A 286 4.05 -1.46 7.47
N ALA A 287 3.46 -2.66 7.39
CA ALA A 287 2.96 -3.36 8.57
C ALA A 287 4.09 -3.61 9.60
N ASP A 288 5.27 -4.03 9.13
CA ASP A 288 6.44 -4.26 9.98
C ASP A 288 6.97 -2.95 10.57
N TYR A 289 6.98 -1.86 9.80
CA TYR A 289 7.42 -0.56 10.29
C TYR A 289 6.50 -0.06 11.42
N LEU A 290 5.19 -0.14 11.23
CA LEU A 290 4.17 0.35 12.16
C LEU A 290 4.28 -0.28 13.55
N GLU A 291 4.70 -1.54 13.64
CA GLU A 291 4.88 -2.24 14.92
C GLU A 291 5.80 -1.48 15.90
N LYS A 292 6.73 -0.67 15.39
CA LYS A 292 7.67 0.09 16.21
C LYS A 292 7.33 1.57 16.35
N PHE A 293 6.32 2.09 15.66
CA PHE A 293 5.91 3.48 15.83
C PHE A 293 4.82 3.61 16.89
N GLN A 294 4.67 4.82 17.42
CA GLN A 294 3.55 5.23 18.25
C GLN A 294 3.00 6.51 17.64
N PHE A 295 1.67 6.69 17.66
CA PHE A 295 1.09 7.95 17.24
C PHE A 295 1.39 9.02 18.27
N THR A 296 1.91 10.15 17.81
CA THR A 296 2.16 11.34 18.65
C THR A 296 1.11 12.41 18.42
N SER A 297 0.43 12.40 17.28
CA SER A 297 -0.62 13.35 16.93
C SER A 297 -1.67 12.78 15.99
N LEU A 298 -2.83 13.43 15.94
CA LEU A 298 -3.89 13.10 14.98
C LEU A 298 -3.46 13.35 13.52
N ASP A 299 -2.53 14.29 13.29
CA ASP A 299 -1.99 14.57 11.96
C ASP A 299 -1.17 13.40 11.40
N GLU A 300 -0.40 12.71 12.25
CA GLU A 300 0.32 11.49 11.86
C GLU A 300 -0.65 10.36 11.51
N ILE A 301 -1.74 10.22 12.28
CA ILE A 301 -2.80 9.24 12.00
C ILE A 301 -3.44 9.55 10.65
N HIS A 302 -3.84 10.81 10.42
CA HIS A 302 -4.43 11.25 9.15
C HIS A 302 -3.49 11.01 7.96
N THR A 303 -2.20 11.34 8.10
CA THR A 303 -1.18 11.11 7.06
C THR A 303 -1.05 9.62 6.72
N LEU A 304 -1.05 8.75 7.73
CA LEU A 304 -1.02 7.30 7.54
C LEU A 304 -2.31 6.80 6.86
N LEU A 305 -3.48 7.30 7.26
CA LEU A 305 -4.76 6.93 6.66
C LEU A 305 -4.85 7.35 5.20
N LEU A 306 -4.27 8.50 4.82
CA LEU A 306 -4.17 8.91 3.42
C LEU A 306 -3.32 7.93 2.59
N LEU A 307 -2.20 7.46 3.14
CA LEU A 307 -1.37 6.45 2.48
C LEU A 307 -2.15 5.14 2.28
N PHE A 308 -2.86 4.65 3.31
CA PHE A 308 -3.68 3.45 3.19
C PHE A 308 -4.82 3.61 2.19
N ALA A 309 -5.51 4.75 2.21
CA ALA A 309 -6.55 5.05 1.25
C ALA A 309 -6.02 5.04 -0.18
N LYS A 310 -4.82 5.60 -0.43
CA LYS A 310 -4.19 5.52 -1.75
C LYS A 310 -3.86 4.09 -2.15
N LEU A 311 -3.21 3.32 -1.26
CA LEU A 311 -2.89 1.91 -1.52
C LEU A 311 -4.14 1.09 -1.83
N ASP A 312 -5.22 1.27 -1.05
CA ASP A 312 -6.49 0.61 -1.31
C ASP A 312 -7.06 0.97 -2.68
N ASN A 313 -7.14 2.26 -3.01
CA ASN A 313 -7.67 2.68 -4.31
C ASN A 313 -6.87 2.05 -5.46
N ILE A 314 -5.53 2.00 -5.35
CA ILE A 314 -4.70 1.38 -6.39
C ILE A 314 -5.01 -0.11 -6.51
N ILE A 315 -4.98 -0.86 -5.40
CA ILE A 315 -5.23 -2.30 -5.39
C ILE A 315 -6.64 -2.61 -5.88
N SER A 316 -7.63 -1.85 -5.43
CA SER A 316 -9.03 -1.99 -5.81
C SER A 316 -9.21 -1.78 -7.31
N ILE A 317 -8.61 -0.73 -7.88
CA ILE A 317 -8.65 -0.50 -9.33
C ILE A 317 -8.02 -1.66 -10.10
N LEU A 318 -6.90 -2.22 -9.61
CA LEU A 318 -6.24 -3.35 -10.24
C LEU A 318 -7.04 -4.67 -10.12
N ILE A 319 -7.84 -4.84 -9.06
CA ILE A 319 -8.74 -5.99 -8.90
C ILE A 319 -9.98 -5.82 -9.79
N ASP A 320 -10.62 -4.65 -9.74
CA ASP A 320 -11.91 -4.37 -10.38
C ASP A 320 -11.77 -4.29 -11.91
N GLU A 321 -10.63 -3.84 -12.45
CA GLU A 321 -10.39 -3.74 -13.91
C GLU A 321 -10.53 -5.09 -14.65
N TYR A 322 -10.53 -6.20 -13.92
CA TYR A 322 -10.68 -7.53 -14.50
C TYR A 322 -12.11 -8.11 -14.43
N SER A 323 -13.01 -7.55 -13.60
CA SER A 323 -14.30 -8.18 -13.29
C SER A 323 -15.45 -7.83 -14.26
N ASP A 324 -15.31 -6.79 -15.08
CA ASP A 324 -16.39 -6.27 -15.93
C ASP A 324 -16.81 -7.17 -17.11
N ASP A 325 -16.14 -8.30 -17.34
CA ASP A 325 -16.47 -9.21 -18.45
C ASP A 325 -17.54 -10.28 -18.07
N GLU A 326 -17.96 -10.39 -16.81
CA GLU A 326 -18.95 -11.41 -16.39
C GLU A 326 -20.43 -11.02 -16.61
N ASP A 327 -20.75 -9.74 -16.81
CA ASP A 327 -22.11 -9.30 -17.16
C ASP A 327 -22.39 -9.44 -18.66
N GLY A 328 -22.19 -10.65 -19.18
CA GLY A 328 -23.31 -11.39 -19.77
C GLY A 328 -23.98 -10.85 -21.02
N ILE A 329 -23.41 -9.88 -21.73
CA ILE A 329 -23.71 -9.66 -23.14
C ILE A 329 -22.47 -10.08 -23.92
N PHE A 330 -22.19 -11.39 -23.86
CA PHE A 330 -21.86 -12.08 -25.09
C PHE A 330 -23.01 -11.77 -26.03
N GLU A 331 -22.88 -10.66 -26.76
CA GLU A 331 -23.53 -10.49 -28.04
C GLU A 331 -22.95 -11.65 -28.83
N GLU A 332 -23.64 -12.79 -28.71
CA GLU A 332 -23.48 -13.99 -29.48
C GLU A 332 -23.62 -13.46 -30.89
N ALA A 333 -22.50 -13.02 -31.45
CA ALA A 333 -22.38 -12.74 -32.85
C ALA A 333 -22.60 -14.12 -33.45
N ILE A 334 -23.87 -14.42 -33.71
CA ILE A 334 -24.34 -15.52 -34.51
C ILE A 334 -23.74 -15.24 -35.88
N VAL A 335 -22.45 -15.54 -36.02
CA VAL A 335 -21.78 -15.57 -37.30
C VAL A 335 -22.27 -16.87 -37.90
N GLU A 336 -23.33 -16.78 -38.70
CA GLU A 336 -23.89 -17.84 -39.57
C GLU A 336 -22.88 -18.32 -40.64
N ASN A 337 -21.59 -18.39 -40.33
CA ASN A 337 -20.58 -19.00 -41.20
C ASN A 337 -20.09 -20.30 -40.56
N ASP A 338 -20.63 -21.42 -41.05
CA ASP A 338 -20.38 -22.81 -40.63
C ASP A 338 -18.90 -23.27 -40.62
N ASP A 339 -17.95 -22.45 -41.07
CA ASP A 339 -16.53 -22.84 -41.22
C ASP A 339 -15.54 -21.98 -40.41
N ALA A 340 -15.98 -20.97 -39.66
CA ALA A 340 -15.08 -20.13 -38.87
C ALA A 340 -14.86 -20.76 -37.48
N ARG A 341 -13.75 -21.49 -37.31
CA ARG A 341 -13.32 -21.95 -35.97
C ARG A 341 -13.22 -20.73 -35.06
N PRO A 342 -13.91 -20.70 -33.91
CA PRO A 342 -13.76 -19.62 -32.95
C PRO A 342 -12.29 -19.53 -32.58
N LEU A 343 -11.67 -18.38 -32.89
CA LEU A 343 -10.34 -18.09 -32.36
C LEU A 343 -10.46 -18.16 -30.84
N PRO A 344 -9.54 -18.86 -30.15
CA PRO A 344 -9.56 -18.89 -28.70
C PRO A 344 -9.57 -17.44 -28.24
N SER A 345 -10.64 -17.05 -27.53
CA SER A 345 -10.66 -15.76 -26.86
C SER A 345 -9.38 -15.73 -26.04
N LYS A 346 -8.52 -14.74 -26.31
CA LYS A 346 -7.32 -14.55 -25.51
C LYS A 346 -7.83 -14.30 -24.11
N PHE A 347 -7.73 -15.31 -23.25
CA PHE A 347 -8.05 -15.19 -21.84
C PHE A 347 -7.25 -13.98 -21.35
N LYS A 348 -7.96 -12.89 -21.01
CA LYS A 348 -7.32 -11.78 -20.31
C LYS A 348 -6.78 -12.40 -19.01
N GLN A 349 -5.54 -12.11 -18.66
CA GLN A 349 -5.02 -12.53 -17.36
C GLN A 349 -5.37 -11.46 -16.35
N PRO A 350 -5.78 -11.80 -15.11
CA PRO A 350 -6.00 -10.80 -14.08
C PRO A 350 -4.68 -10.09 -13.75
N PHE A 351 -4.74 -8.79 -13.45
CA PHE A 351 -3.56 -8.03 -13.02
C PHE A 351 -3.00 -8.52 -11.68
N ILE A 352 -3.90 -8.94 -10.79
CA ILE A 352 -3.58 -9.49 -9.48
C ILE A 352 -4.08 -10.93 -9.44
N SER A 353 -3.14 -11.87 -9.29
CA SER A 353 -3.44 -13.29 -9.14
C SER A 353 -4.16 -13.60 -7.83
N ASN A 354 -4.87 -14.72 -7.77
CA ASN A 354 -5.56 -15.16 -6.54
C ASN A 354 -4.58 -15.33 -5.35
N THR A 355 -3.35 -15.77 -5.61
CA THR A 355 -2.32 -15.87 -4.58
C THR A 355 -1.91 -14.50 -4.06
N GLU A 356 -1.78 -13.50 -4.92
CA GLU A 356 -1.53 -12.12 -4.50
C GLU A 356 -2.70 -11.54 -3.71
N LYS A 357 -3.97 -11.80 -4.12
CA LYS A 357 -5.16 -11.39 -3.35
C LYS A 357 -5.14 -11.93 -1.92
N ILE A 358 -4.83 -13.21 -1.73
CA ILE A 358 -4.72 -13.84 -0.39
C ILE A 358 -3.60 -13.19 0.43
N ARG A 359 -2.45 -12.89 -0.19
CA ARG A 359 -1.34 -12.22 0.50
C ARG A 359 -1.73 -10.81 0.94
N ILE A 360 -2.39 -10.07 0.06
CA ILE A 360 -2.90 -8.73 0.33
C ILE A 360 -3.89 -8.78 1.50
N ASP A 361 -4.88 -9.67 1.47
CA ASP A 361 -5.87 -9.85 2.54
C ASP A 361 -5.20 -10.12 3.90
N SER A 362 -4.22 -11.03 3.92
CA SER A 362 -3.45 -11.33 5.13
C SER A 362 -2.70 -10.11 5.68
N ILE A 363 -2.04 -9.34 4.80
CA ILE A 363 -1.30 -8.13 5.18
C ILE A 363 -2.26 -7.06 5.73
N ILE A 364 -3.41 -6.84 5.08
CA ILE A 364 -4.40 -5.84 5.50
C ILE A 364 -4.94 -6.20 6.88
N ASN A 365 -5.32 -7.46 7.11
CA ASN A 365 -5.83 -7.91 8.40
C ASN A 365 -4.80 -7.67 9.53
N ARG A 366 -3.52 -7.98 9.28
CA ARG A 366 -2.44 -7.69 10.25
C ARG A 366 -2.31 -6.18 10.50
N THR A 367 -2.30 -5.39 9.43
CA THR A 367 -2.10 -3.93 9.53
C THR A 367 -3.28 -3.25 10.23
N LYS A 368 -4.50 -3.71 9.98
CA LYS A 368 -5.72 -3.28 10.68
C LYS A 368 -5.56 -3.42 12.19
N LEU A 369 -5.18 -4.61 12.66
CA LEU A 369 -5.01 -4.87 14.09
C LEU A 369 -3.93 -3.98 14.70
N LEU A 370 -2.81 -3.78 13.99
CA LEU A 370 -1.74 -2.89 14.45
C LEU A 370 -2.21 -1.44 14.58
N VAL A 371 -2.87 -0.90 13.54
CA VAL A 371 -3.35 0.49 13.55
C VAL A 371 -4.40 0.71 14.63
N ILE A 372 -5.32 -0.23 14.83
CA ILE A 372 -6.31 -0.16 15.92
C ILE A 372 -5.60 -0.14 17.28
N GLY A 373 -4.67 -1.06 17.52
CA GLY A 373 -3.92 -1.10 18.78
C GLY A 373 -3.09 0.17 19.04
N MET A 374 -2.46 0.72 18.00
CA MET A 374 -1.75 2.00 18.09
C MET A 374 -2.71 3.17 18.38
N PHE A 375 -3.88 3.19 17.76
CA PHE A 375 -4.89 4.23 17.93
C PHE A 375 -5.51 4.20 19.33
N ASP A 376 -5.79 3.00 19.85
CA ASP A 376 -6.28 2.83 21.22
C ASP A 376 -5.25 3.32 22.25
N GLY A 377 -3.97 2.98 22.06
CA GLY A 377 -2.89 3.49 22.91
C GLY A 377 -2.76 5.02 22.86
N PHE A 378 -2.93 5.63 21.69
CA PHE A 378 -2.96 7.08 21.53
C PHE A 378 -4.16 7.73 22.26
N LYS A 379 -5.34 7.11 22.12
CA LYS A 379 -6.59 7.57 22.74
C LYS A 379 -6.49 7.58 24.27
N GLU A 380 -5.93 6.51 24.86
CA GLU A 380 -5.69 6.44 26.31
C GLU A 380 -4.78 7.58 26.79
N GLY A 381 -3.64 7.80 26.12
CA GLY A 381 -2.71 8.88 26.46
C GLY A 381 -3.32 10.28 26.29
N ALA A 382 -4.07 10.52 25.21
CA ALA A 382 -4.70 11.81 24.94
C ALA A 382 -5.74 12.19 26.00
N PHE A 383 -6.47 11.22 26.56
CA PHE A 383 -7.44 11.48 27.63
C PHE A 383 -6.76 11.72 28.99
N ASP A 384 -5.66 11.02 29.30
CA ASP A 384 -4.95 11.19 30.56
C ASP A 384 -4.28 12.58 30.67
N ASP A 385 -3.69 13.08 29.58
CA ASP A 385 -3.09 14.41 29.52
C ASP A 385 -4.14 15.52 29.75
N ALA A 386 -5.37 15.31 29.25
CA ALA A 386 -6.48 16.22 29.50
C ALA A 386 -6.91 16.24 30.98
N VAL A 387 -6.70 15.14 31.72
CA VAL A 387 -7.07 15.01 33.15
C VAL A 387 -6.01 15.66 34.06
N VAL A 388 -4.71 15.52 33.77
CA VAL A 388 -3.62 15.99 34.66
C VAL A 388 -3.55 17.52 34.73
N ILE A 389 -3.96 18.24 33.69
CA ILE A 389 -4.01 19.71 33.67
C ILE A 389 -5.09 20.27 34.65
N ASN A 390 -6.01 19.44 35.14
CA ASN A 390 -7.24 19.86 35.84
C ASN A 390 -7.15 20.07 37.37
N GLY A 391 -5.96 20.38 37.91
CA GLY A 391 -5.85 20.91 39.27
C GLY A 391 -6.54 22.28 39.49
N LYS A 392 -6.99 22.95 38.42
CA LYS A 392 -7.66 24.26 38.48
C LYS A 392 -9.01 24.23 37.75
N LYS A 393 -10.10 24.16 38.52
CA LYS A 393 -11.50 24.29 38.07
C LYS A 393 -11.73 25.63 37.37
N ARG A 394 -11.69 25.66 36.03
CA ARG A 394 -12.29 26.73 35.21
C ARG A 394 -12.98 26.12 33.99
N ASP A 395 -14.01 26.82 33.53
CA ASP A 395 -15.00 26.44 32.51
C ASP A 395 -14.40 25.95 31.18
N HIS A 396 -14.10 24.65 31.09
CA HIS A 396 -13.47 24.03 29.90
C HIS A 396 -14.28 22.90 29.23
N ARG A 397 -15.58 22.78 29.52
CA ARG A 397 -16.43 21.75 28.88
C ARG A 397 -16.39 21.76 27.35
N SER A 398 -16.18 22.92 26.70
CA SER A 398 -16.22 23.02 25.23
C SER A 398 -15.02 22.45 24.49
N THR A 399 -13.83 22.37 25.12
CA THR A 399 -12.60 21.93 24.44
C THR A 399 -12.48 20.41 24.43
N ASP A 400 -12.92 19.76 25.52
CA ASP A 400 -12.95 18.30 25.65
C ASP A 400 -13.92 17.66 24.65
N ASP A 401 -15.09 18.28 24.43
CA ASP A 401 -16.07 17.83 23.43
C ASP A 401 -15.49 17.87 22.00
N GLY A 402 -14.61 18.82 21.70
CA GLY A 402 -13.96 18.94 20.39
C GLY A 402 -12.98 17.80 20.11
N ILE A 403 -12.07 17.51 21.04
CA ILE A 403 -11.07 16.44 20.91
C ILE A 403 -11.76 15.07 20.82
N LYS A 404 -12.79 14.83 21.64
CA LYS A 404 -13.60 13.60 21.57
C LYS A 404 -14.26 13.41 20.21
N SER A 405 -14.83 14.48 19.67
CA SER A 405 -15.46 14.45 18.33
C SER A 405 -14.43 14.15 17.24
N GLU A 406 -13.20 14.66 17.37
CA GLU A 406 -12.13 14.43 16.41
C GLU A 406 -11.56 13.00 16.50
N ILE A 407 -11.37 12.47 17.71
CA ILE A 407 -10.99 11.06 17.93
C ILE A 407 -12.05 10.14 17.33
N GLN A 408 -13.33 10.38 17.64
CA GLN A 408 -14.43 9.59 17.10
C GLN A 408 -14.49 9.64 15.57
N ARG A 409 -14.17 10.79 14.97
CA ARG A 409 -14.06 10.92 13.51
C ARG A 409 -12.96 10.02 12.96
N HIS A 410 -11.77 10.01 13.56
CA HIS A 410 -10.65 9.16 13.10
C HIS A 410 -10.94 7.67 13.30
N GLU A 411 -11.61 7.31 14.39
CA GLU A 411 -12.07 5.95 14.69
C GLU A 411 -12.97 5.41 13.55
N LEU A 412 -13.92 6.22 13.09
CA LEU A 412 -14.77 5.88 11.94
C LEU A 412 -13.95 5.76 10.64
N LEU A 413 -13.02 6.69 10.38
CA LEU A 413 -12.19 6.65 9.17
C LEU A 413 -11.29 5.41 9.11
N ILE A 414 -10.73 4.98 10.25
CA ILE A 414 -9.97 3.72 10.36
C ILE A 414 -10.86 2.54 9.98
N GLY A 415 -12.08 2.47 10.52
CA GLY A 415 -13.06 1.44 10.16
C GLY A 415 -13.38 1.40 8.67
N GLU A 416 -13.71 2.57 8.10
CA GLU A 416 -14.06 2.72 6.68
C GLU A 416 -12.93 2.25 5.76
N ILE A 417 -11.67 2.65 6.02
CA ILE A 417 -10.54 2.29 5.16
C ILE A 417 -10.37 0.78 5.07
N TYR A 418 -10.38 0.08 6.21
CA TYR A 418 -10.05 -1.35 6.24
C TYR A 418 -11.16 -2.24 5.72
N GLU A 419 -12.42 -1.83 5.84
CA GLU A 419 -13.52 -2.60 5.26
C GLU A 419 -13.56 -2.55 3.74
N GLY A 420 -13.26 -1.38 3.15
CA GLY A 420 -13.20 -1.24 1.69
C GLY A 420 -12.21 -2.22 1.05
N ILE A 421 -11.03 -2.40 1.67
CA ILE A 421 -10.03 -3.31 1.12
C ILE A 421 -10.45 -4.78 1.30
N LEU A 422 -10.90 -5.14 2.51
CA LEU A 422 -11.28 -6.52 2.85
C LEU A 422 -12.45 -7.04 2.02
N ASP A 423 -13.44 -6.19 1.72
CA ASP A 423 -14.59 -6.57 0.90
C ASP A 423 -14.16 -6.99 -0.51
N ARG A 424 -13.22 -6.25 -1.13
CA ARG A 424 -12.72 -6.54 -2.48
C ARG A 424 -11.68 -7.64 -2.56
N THR A 425 -10.93 -7.85 -1.48
CA THR A 425 -9.95 -8.94 -1.42
C THR A 425 -10.59 -10.27 -1.01
N SER A 426 -11.84 -10.24 -0.54
CA SER A 426 -12.60 -11.45 -0.24
C SER A 426 -12.78 -12.28 -1.52
N ILE A 427 -12.37 -13.55 -1.46
CA ILE A 427 -12.45 -14.53 -2.56
C ILE A 427 -13.67 -15.42 -2.37
#